data_AF-A0A238Y1T7-F1
#
_entry.id   AF-A0A238Y1T7-F1
#
_cell.length_a   1.000
_cell.length_b   1.000
_cell.length_c   1.000
_cell.angle_alpha   90.00
_cell.angle_beta   90.00
_cell.angle_gamma   90.00
#
_symmetry.space_group_name_H-M   'P 1'
#
loop_
_entity.id
_entity.type
_entity.pdbx_description
1 polymer ?
#
loop_
_entity_poly.entity_id
_entity_poly.type
_entity_poly.pdbx_seq_one_letter_code
_entity_poly.pdbx_strand_id
1 'polypeptide(L)'
;MAHRDIKPANLLVRDGTLFLIDSAFAEVRPSPWRQAVDLANMMLVLALRTDAEQVYRRARLQFSEEEIAEAFAATRGLTMPSQLRRMLRQQGRDLHGDFLRLLPYRLPPVRIQRWTWRRCGLTIVTLFALAVMASVTVPLLLRSPL
;
A
#
# COMPACT_ATOMS: atom_id res chain seq x y z
N MET A 1 -8.97 -8.65 -7.19
CA MET A 1 -9.32 -7.24 -6.97
C MET A 1 -8.63 -6.71 -5.71
N ALA A 2 -8.26 -5.43 -5.69
CA ALA A 2 -7.74 -4.68 -4.54
C ALA A 2 -8.26 -3.24 -4.61
N HIS A 3 -8.68 -2.65 -3.48
CA HIS A 3 -9.10 -1.26 -3.35
C HIS A 3 -7.92 -0.28 -3.40
N ARG A 4 -6.76 -0.69 -2.85
CA ARG A 4 -5.50 0.07 -2.81
C ARG A 4 -5.45 1.32 -1.95
N ASP A 5 -6.54 1.63 -1.24
CA ASP A 5 -6.63 2.79 -0.37
C ASP A 5 -7.59 2.56 0.80
N ILE A 6 -7.44 1.41 1.47
CA ILE A 6 -8.27 1.06 2.61
C ILE A 6 -7.83 1.90 3.82
N LYS A 7 -8.68 2.84 4.22
CA LYS A 7 -8.46 3.76 5.34
C LYS A 7 -9.80 4.18 5.97
N PRO A 8 -9.80 4.74 7.20
CA PRO A 8 -11.04 5.06 7.90
C PRO A 8 -11.95 6.05 7.13
N ALA A 9 -11.41 7.02 6.39
CA ALA A 9 -12.22 7.94 5.59
C ALA A 9 -12.95 7.28 4.40
N ASN A 10 -12.49 6.10 3.97
CA ASN A 10 -13.10 5.36 2.85
C ASN A 10 -14.09 4.30 3.34
N LEU A 11 -14.42 4.31 4.64
CA LEU A 11 -15.47 3.49 5.23
C LEU A 11 -16.65 4.37 5.61
N LEU A 12 -17.81 4.12 5.00
CA LEU A 12 -19.06 4.79 5.28
C LEU A 12 -20.00 3.83 5.99
N VAL A 13 -20.49 4.20 7.18
CA VAL A 13 -21.58 3.46 7.83
C VAL A 13 -22.87 4.22 7.58
N ARG A 14 -23.84 3.56 6.95
CA ARG A 14 -25.18 4.08 6.69
C ARG A 14 -26.21 3.02 7.06
N ASP A 15 -27.14 3.38 7.94
CA ASP A 15 -28.23 2.50 8.39
C ASP A 15 -27.73 1.13 8.90
N GLY A 16 -26.64 1.14 9.67
CA GLY A 16 -25.98 -0.07 10.20
C GLY A 16 -25.17 -0.88 9.18
N THR A 17 -25.15 -0.47 7.92
CA THR A 17 -24.39 -1.14 6.85
C THR A 17 -23.06 -0.43 6.60
N LEU A 18 -21.97 -1.20 6.53
CA LEU A 18 -20.64 -0.70 6.18
C LEU A 18 -20.42 -0.74 4.67
N PHE A 19 -20.14 0.41 4.08
CA PHE A 19 -19.79 0.59 2.68
C PHE A 19 -18.31 0.96 2.56
N LEU A 20 -17.62 0.30 1.63
CA LEU A 20 -16.30 0.70 1.18
C LEU A 20 -16.48 1.63 -0.04
N ILE A 21 -16.03 2.87 0.09
CA ILE A 21 -16.21 3.93 -0.92
C ILE A 21 -14.86 4.41 -1.47
N ASP A 22 -14.89 5.26 -2.49
CA ASP A 22 -13.68 5.81 -3.14
C ASP A 22 -12.81 4.74 -3.83
N SER A 23 -13.44 3.97 -4.70
CA SER A 23 -12.80 2.89 -5.46
C SER A 23 -12.03 3.39 -6.70
N ALA A 24 -11.69 4.67 -6.79
CA ALA A 24 -10.99 5.24 -7.95
C ALA A 24 -9.61 4.59 -8.19
N PHE A 25 -8.98 4.09 -7.12
CA PHE A 25 -7.71 3.38 -7.18
C PHE A 25 -7.86 1.85 -7.26
N ALA A 26 -9.08 1.33 -7.37
CA ALA A 26 -9.30 -0.11 -7.36
C ALA A 26 -8.69 -0.79 -8.61
N GLU A 27 -8.15 -1.99 -8.41
CA GLU A 27 -7.45 -2.75 -9.42
C GLU A 27 -8.06 -4.14 -9.54
N VAL A 28 -8.38 -4.59 -10.77
CA VAL A 28 -9.04 -5.88 -11.02
C VAL A 28 -8.07 -7.05 -10.88
N ARG A 29 -6.84 -6.89 -11.37
CA ARG A 29 -5.75 -7.89 -11.33
C ARG A 29 -4.52 -7.33 -10.61
N PRO A 30 -4.64 -7.00 -9.32
CA PRO A 30 -3.52 -6.50 -8.54
C PRO A 30 -2.45 -7.57 -8.41
N SER A 31 -1.20 -7.13 -8.26
CA SER A 31 -0.14 -8.01 -7.75
C SER A 31 -0.54 -8.59 -6.39
N PRO A 32 -0.11 -9.82 -6.03
CA PRO A 32 -0.37 -10.41 -4.71
C PRO A 32 -0.03 -9.47 -3.55
N TRP A 33 1.10 -8.76 -3.66
CA TRP A 33 1.52 -7.77 -2.67
C TRP A 33 0.50 -6.65 -2.41
N ARG A 34 -0.19 -6.15 -3.44
CA ARG A 34 -1.23 -5.11 -3.27
C ARG A 34 -2.46 -5.66 -2.55
N GLN A 35 -2.79 -6.93 -2.76
CA GLN A 35 -3.89 -7.60 -2.05
C GLN A 35 -3.55 -7.82 -0.59
N ALA A 36 -2.32 -8.27 -0.30
CA ALA A 36 -1.80 -8.46 1.04
C ALA A 36 -1.81 -7.13 1.84
N VAL A 37 -1.38 -6.03 1.21
CA VAL A 37 -1.43 -4.69 1.84
C VAL A 37 -2.86 -4.25 2.16
N ASP A 38 -3.80 -4.48 1.25
CA ASP A 38 -5.21 -4.15 1.49
C ASP A 38 -5.80 -4.97 2.64
N LEU A 39 -5.53 -6.28 2.71
CA LEU A 39 -6.02 -7.14 3.79
C LEU A 39 -5.56 -6.64 5.16
N ALA A 40 -4.26 -6.38 5.33
CA ALA A 40 -3.75 -5.89 6.61
C ALA A 40 -4.27 -4.48 6.95
N ASN A 41 -4.37 -3.58 5.97
CA ASN A 41 -4.97 -2.26 6.19
C ASN A 41 -6.44 -2.38 6.60
N MET A 42 -7.20 -3.30 5.99
CA MET A 42 -8.59 -3.59 6.38
C MET A 42 -8.68 -4.09 7.81
N MET A 43 -7.85 -5.07 8.19
CA MET A 43 -7.82 -5.62 9.54
C MET A 43 -7.47 -4.55 10.59
N LEU A 44 -6.45 -3.72 10.31
CA LEU A 44 -6.06 -2.61 11.18
C LEU A 44 -7.17 -1.55 11.30
N VAL A 45 -7.83 -1.19 10.20
CA VAL A 45 -8.92 -0.21 10.21
C VAL A 45 -10.11 -0.71 11.03
N LEU A 46 -10.50 -1.99 10.87
CA LEU A 46 -11.56 -2.59 11.66
C LEU A 46 -11.19 -2.62 13.16
N ALA A 47 -9.96 -2.99 13.48
CA ALA A 47 -9.49 -3.09 14.86
C ALA A 47 -9.45 -1.73 15.59
N LEU A 48 -9.40 -0.59 14.88
CA LEU A 48 -9.54 0.73 15.50
C LEU A 48 -10.84 0.91 16.27
N ARG A 49 -11.91 0.18 15.93
CA ARG A 49 -13.21 0.28 16.59
C ARG A 49 -13.57 -0.93 17.46
N THR A 50 -12.68 -1.92 17.53
CA THR A 50 -12.85 -3.13 18.34
C THR A 50 -11.50 -3.56 18.93
N ASP A 51 -11.06 -4.78 18.68
CA ASP A 51 -9.77 -5.33 19.05
C ASP A 51 -9.21 -6.27 17.95
N ALA A 52 -7.92 -6.59 18.06
CA ALA A 52 -7.22 -7.42 17.09
C ALA A 52 -7.71 -8.88 17.10
N GLU A 53 -8.13 -9.43 18.23
CA GLU A 53 -8.53 -10.84 18.38
C GLU A 53 -9.85 -11.11 17.67
N GLN A 54 -10.84 -10.23 17.84
CA GLN A 54 -12.12 -10.32 17.15
C GLN A 54 -11.93 -10.21 15.63
N VAL A 55 -11.12 -9.23 15.17
CA VAL A 55 -10.85 -9.08 13.73
C VAL A 55 -10.08 -10.26 13.17
N TYR A 56 -9.06 -10.76 13.87
CA TYR A 56 -8.28 -11.92 13.45
C TYR A 56 -9.16 -13.18 13.32
N ARG A 57 -9.99 -13.47 14.33
CA ARG A 57 -10.95 -14.58 14.30
C ARG A 57 -11.93 -14.48 13.13
N ARG A 58 -12.40 -13.28 12.80
CA ARG A 58 -13.28 -13.05 11.64
C ARG A 58 -12.52 -13.20 10.32
N ALA A 59 -11.29 -12.71 10.23
CA ALA A 59 -10.45 -12.84 9.05
C ALA A 59 -10.15 -14.32 8.74
N ARG A 60 -9.90 -15.15 9.77
CA ARG A 60 -9.68 -16.60 9.62
C ARG A 60 -10.85 -17.38 9.00
N LEU A 61 -12.04 -16.79 8.96
CA LEU A 61 -13.18 -17.39 8.25
C LEU A 61 -13.08 -17.23 6.72
N GLN A 62 -12.19 -16.37 6.23
CA GLN A 62 -12.06 -16.02 4.81
C GLN A 62 -10.63 -16.17 4.28
N PHE A 63 -9.63 -16.07 5.14
CA PHE A 63 -8.21 -16.07 4.79
C PHE A 63 -7.42 -17.11 5.59
N SER A 64 -6.43 -17.70 4.94
CA SER A 64 -5.49 -18.62 5.60
C SER A 64 -4.55 -17.91 6.56
N GLU A 65 -3.85 -18.67 7.39
CA GLU A 65 -2.84 -18.11 8.31
C GLU A 65 -1.66 -17.53 7.52
N GLU A 66 -1.32 -18.19 6.41
CA GLU A 66 -0.31 -17.78 5.45
C GLU A 66 -0.64 -16.42 4.85
N GLU A 67 -1.88 -16.24 4.36
CA GLU A 67 -2.34 -14.99 3.75
C GLU A 67 -2.34 -13.83 4.74
N ILE A 68 -2.78 -14.07 5.98
CA ILE A 68 -2.75 -13.04 7.03
C ILE A 68 -1.30 -12.73 7.43
N ALA A 69 -0.45 -13.74 7.57
CA ALA A 69 0.97 -13.53 7.88
C ALA A 69 1.68 -12.73 6.78
N GLU A 70 1.38 -13.01 5.50
CA GLU A 70 1.90 -12.26 4.36
C GLU A 70 1.40 -10.81 4.36
N ALA A 71 0.11 -10.61 4.65
CA ALA A 71 -0.48 -9.28 4.77
C ALA A 71 0.24 -8.39 5.79
N PHE A 72 0.53 -8.92 6.97
CA PHE A 72 1.27 -8.18 8.00
C PHE A 72 2.76 -8.03 7.69
N ALA A 73 3.37 -8.97 6.95
CA ALA A 73 4.73 -8.81 6.45
C ALA A 73 4.84 -7.74 5.36
N ALA A 74 3.80 -7.58 4.53
CA ALA A 74 3.72 -6.57 3.48
C ALA A 74 3.37 -5.16 4.02
N THR A 75 2.79 -5.08 5.22
CA THR A 75 2.19 -3.85 5.74
C THR A 75 3.02 -3.22 6.86
N ARG A 76 3.77 -2.17 6.49
CA ARG A 76 4.59 -1.36 7.40
C ARG A 76 4.93 0.00 6.80
N GLY A 77 5.06 1.02 7.65
CA GLY A 77 5.59 2.32 7.24
C GLY A 77 4.80 2.97 6.10
N LEU A 78 5.36 3.01 4.89
CA LEU A 78 4.74 3.68 3.73
C LEU A 78 3.53 2.93 3.14
N THR A 79 3.38 1.63 3.41
CA THR A 79 2.25 0.84 2.88
C THR A 79 0.97 0.97 3.71
N MET A 80 1.06 1.60 4.88
CA MET A 80 -0.11 2.03 5.65
C MET A 80 -0.47 3.47 5.30
N PRO A 81 -1.75 3.75 4.96
CA PRO A 81 -2.22 5.12 4.76
C PRO A 81 -1.91 6.04 5.94
N SER A 82 -1.57 7.29 5.66
CA SER A 82 -1.16 8.28 6.67
C SER A 82 -2.22 8.50 7.75
N GLN A 83 -3.50 8.50 7.36
CA GLN A 83 -4.63 8.61 8.27
C GLN A 83 -4.67 7.42 9.25
N LEU A 84 -4.56 6.19 8.75
CA LEU A 84 -4.54 4.98 9.57
C LEU A 84 -3.37 5.03 10.56
N ARG A 85 -2.16 5.34 10.08
CA ARG A 85 -0.98 5.50 10.95
C ARG A 85 -1.17 6.53 12.05
N ARG A 86 -1.79 7.68 11.72
CA ARG A 86 -2.07 8.74 12.69
C ARG A 86 -3.05 8.24 13.76
N MET A 87 -4.12 7.57 13.35
CA MET A 87 -5.14 7.07 14.28
C MET A 87 -4.59 5.94 15.18
N LEU A 88 -3.78 5.04 14.64
CA LEU A 88 -3.09 4.01 15.43
C LEU A 88 -2.22 4.65 16.53
N ARG A 89 -1.45 5.69 16.19
CA ARG A 89 -0.64 6.45 17.16
C ARG A 89 -1.49 7.16 18.21
N GLN A 90 -2.63 7.74 17.81
CA GLN A 90 -3.53 8.45 18.72
C GLN A 90 -4.22 7.51 19.73
N GLN A 91 -4.50 6.26 19.36
CA GLN A 91 -5.06 5.29 20.30
C GLN A 91 -4.09 4.84 21.39
N GLY A 92 -2.78 5.05 21.21
CA GLY A 92 -1.76 4.62 22.17
C GLY A 92 -1.59 3.10 22.30
N ARG A 93 -2.25 2.31 21.45
CA ARG A 93 -2.17 0.84 21.42
C ARG A 93 -1.30 0.38 20.26
N ASP A 94 -0.46 -0.63 20.48
CA ASP A 94 0.29 -1.29 19.42
C ASP A 94 -0.56 -2.36 18.73
N LEU A 95 -1.60 -1.94 18.01
CA LEU A 95 -2.50 -2.87 17.30
C LEU A 95 -1.76 -3.72 16.26
N HIS A 96 -0.70 -3.18 15.63
CA HIS A 96 0.13 -3.95 14.70
C HIS A 96 0.85 -5.08 15.44
N GLY A 97 1.46 -4.77 16.59
CA GLY A 97 2.04 -5.76 17.50
C GLY A 97 1.02 -6.77 18.03
N ASP A 98 -0.21 -6.34 18.35
CA ASP A 98 -1.31 -7.23 18.77
C ASP A 98 -1.59 -8.29 17.71
N PHE A 99 -1.75 -7.89 16.44
CA PHE A 99 -1.93 -8.85 15.34
C PHE A 99 -0.71 -9.76 15.17
N LEU A 100 0.52 -9.23 15.24
CA LEU A 100 1.74 -10.05 15.15
C LEU A 100 1.90 -11.05 16.30
N ARG A 101 1.23 -10.84 17.44
CA ARG A 101 1.19 -11.80 18.56
C ARG A 101 0.16 -12.91 18.36
N LEU A 102 -0.88 -12.67 17.55
CA LEU A 102 -1.90 -13.65 17.22
C LEU A 102 -1.47 -14.61 16.10
N LEU A 103 -0.47 -14.23 15.29
CA LEU A 103 0.01 -15.09 14.21
C LEU A 103 0.77 -16.32 14.77
N PRO A 104 0.54 -17.52 14.19
CA PRO A 104 1.28 -18.73 14.57
C PRO A 104 2.78 -18.63 14.23
N TYR A 105 3.12 -17.85 13.20
CA TYR A 105 4.48 -17.56 12.78
C TYR A 105 4.56 -16.17 12.13
N ARG A 106 5.79 -15.64 12.04
CA ARG A 106 6.04 -14.31 11.47
C ARG A 106 6.90 -14.43 10.22
N LEU A 107 6.39 -13.92 9.11
CA LEU A 107 7.17 -13.78 7.89
C LEU A 107 8.11 -12.57 7.98
N PRO A 108 9.29 -12.63 7.34
CA PRO A 108 10.20 -11.50 7.28
C PRO A 108 9.52 -10.33 6.56
N PRO A 109 9.60 -9.10 7.10
CA PRO A 109 8.93 -7.97 6.48
C PRO A 109 9.41 -7.69 5.04
N VAL A 110 8.46 -7.46 4.13
CA VAL A 110 8.73 -7.24 2.69
C VAL A 110 9.50 -5.92 2.53
N ARG A 111 10.69 -5.98 1.93
CA ARG A 111 11.55 -4.80 1.74
C ARG A 111 10.96 -3.91 0.65
N ILE A 112 10.68 -2.67 1.01
CA ILE A 112 10.33 -1.64 0.02
C ILE A 112 11.60 -1.33 -0.78
N GLN A 113 11.52 -1.47 -2.10
CA GLN A 113 12.63 -1.15 -2.97
C GLN A 113 12.95 0.34 -2.87
N ARG A 114 14.18 0.65 -2.46
CA ARG A 114 14.70 2.03 -2.45
C ARG A 114 15.42 2.31 -3.77
N TRP A 115 15.51 3.58 -4.13
CA TRP A 115 16.35 4.03 -5.23
C TRP A 115 17.80 3.65 -4.95
N THR A 116 18.43 2.94 -5.88
CA THR A 116 19.85 2.64 -5.82
C THR A 116 20.62 3.74 -6.53
N TRP A 117 21.87 4.00 -6.12
CA TRP A 117 22.75 4.94 -6.82
C TRP A 117 22.87 4.64 -8.32
N ARG A 118 22.82 3.35 -8.70
CA ARG A 118 22.76 2.91 -10.10
C ARG A 118 21.54 3.45 -10.83
N ARG A 119 20.35 3.40 -10.23
CA ARG A 119 19.12 3.95 -10.82
C ARG A 119 19.18 5.47 -10.90
N CYS A 120 19.69 6.14 -9.86
CA CYS A 120 19.88 7.60 -9.89
C CYS A 120 20.82 8.02 -11.03
N GLY A 121 21.97 7.35 -11.15
CA GLY A 121 22.94 7.60 -12.22
C GLY A 121 22.34 7.33 -13.60
N LEU A 122 21.64 6.20 -13.78
CA LEU A 122 20.97 5.88 -15.04
C LEU A 122 19.94 6.94 -15.42
N THR A 123 19.12 7.42 -14.47
CA THR A 123 18.16 8.51 -14.72
C THR A 123 18.87 9.78 -15.17
N ILE A 124 19.96 10.17 -14.52
CA ILE A 124 20.73 11.37 -14.89
C ILE A 124 21.30 11.24 -16.31
N VAL A 125 21.90 10.10 -16.64
CA VAL A 125 22.46 9.84 -17.98
C VAL A 125 21.37 9.87 -19.05
N THR A 126 20.22 9.24 -18.80
CA THR A 126 19.09 9.26 -19.74
C THR A 126 18.57 10.68 -19.97
N LEU A 127 18.44 11.48 -18.91
CA LEU A 127 18.01 12.89 -19.02
C LEU A 127 19.04 13.73 -19.80
N PHE A 128 20.34 13.52 -19.54
CA PHE A 128 21.40 14.20 -20.27
C PHE A 128 21.39 13.84 -21.76
N ALA A 129 21.27 12.56 -22.10
CA ALA A 129 21.20 12.11 -23.49
C ALA A 129 19.97 12.68 -24.21
N LEU A 130 18.80 12.73 -23.54
CA LEU A 130 17.59 13.37 -24.07
C LEU A 130 17.79 14.87 -24.31
N ALA A 131 18.45 15.58 -23.39
CA ALA A 131 18.75 17.00 -23.54
C ALA A 131 19.70 17.27 -24.72
N VAL A 132 20.76 16.46 -24.86
CA VAL A 132 21.69 16.54 -25.99
C VAL A 132 20.95 16.27 -27.30
N MET A 133 20.13 15.22 -27.36
CA MET A 133 19.33 14.91 -28.55
C MET A 133 18.39 16.07 -28.91
N ALA A 134 17.64 16.60 -27.95
CA ALA A 134 16.75 17.73 -28.16
C ALA A 134 17.49 19.00 -28.63
N SER A 135 18.69 19.26 -28.10
CA SER A 135 19.50 20.41 -28.50
C SER A 135 19.93 20.37 -29.96
N VAL A 136 20.03 19.17 -30.56
CA VAL A 136 20.35 18.97 -31.97
C VAL A 136 19.09 18.93 -32.83
N THR A 137 18.07 18.17 -32.42
CA THR A 137 16.88 17.92 -33.24
C THR A 137 15.93 19.12 -33.30
N VAL A 138 15.75 19.87 -32.21
CA VAL A 138 14.84 21.03 -32.20
C VAL A 138 15.28 22.13 -33.17
N PRO A 139 16.55 22.58 -33.18
CA PRO A 139 16.99 23.56 -34.17
C PRO A 139 16.91 23.04 -35.60
N LEU A 140 17.18 21.74 -35.84
CA LEU A 140 17.07 21.15 -37.16
C LEU A 140 15.63 21.15 -37.67
N LEU A 141 14.66 20.79 -36.82
CA LEU A 141 13.23 20.81 -37.17
C LEU A 141 12.72 22.23 -37.38
N LEU A 142 13.13 23.20 -36.56
CA LEU A 142 12.74 24.61 -36.69
C LEU A 142 13.37 25.32 -37.90
N ARG A 143 14.53 24.84 -38.38
CA ARG A 143 15.19 25.35 -39.59
C ARG A 143 14.78 24.60 -40.86
N SER A 144 14.08 23.48 -40.73
CA SER A 144 13.62 22.71 -41.87
C SER A 144 12.47 23.46 -42.56
N PRO A 145 12.60 23.81 -43.86
CA PRO A 145 11.50 24.41 -44.60
C PRO A 145 10.52 23.28 -44.94
N LEU A 146 9.42 23.19 -44.20
CA LEU A 146 8.18 22.64 -44.72
C LEU A 146 7.39 23.80 -45.34
#